data_AF-A0A8J7P8H8-F1
#
_entry.id   AF-A0A8J7P8H8-F1
#
_cell.length_a   1.000
_cell.length_b   1.000
_cell.length_c   1.000
_cell.angle_alpha   90.00
_cell.angle_beta   90.00
_cell.angle_gamma   90.00
#
_symmetry.space_group_name_H-M   'P 1'
#
loop_
_entity.id
_entity.type
_entity.pdbx_description
1 polymer ?
#
loop_
_entity_poly.entity_id
_entity_poly.type
_entity_poly.pdbx_seq_one_letter_code
_entity_poly.pdbx_strand_id
1 'polypeptide(L)'
;MSLSSPQVVSVLKDNFECATRDITGSEYSGVSGKHEVTGKAVRTTNGAGPHNIQMFMLASDGTVLHCLPGYWAPADLVHEVDLAKKLNTVWTSNMSYDQKRREFYRLHLAHAYAHSDATKMRSKMQGFDQKYEAKHRLSTSDTILNPTLAAQILEPGGKAPPGAFKTTDLIMHERMAVRPFLPYNQFDVAAYSDYGRPLYDKNEDYRTASGEVDKDAAKHAPRIGNVDAMKQAKMKGGGVSNASGSGSGSGSGSSRMASYLTRRGVRTFTRMGVRALTN
;
A
#
# COMPACT_ATOMS: atom_id res chain seq x y z
N MET A 1 -10.81 -12.97 -9.16
CA MET A 1 -11.15 -12.14 -7.99
C MET A 1 -10.50 -12.74 -6.74
N SER A 2 -10.10 -11.91 -5.76
CA SER A 2 -9.30 -12.32 -4.59
C SER A 2 -10.11 -13.20 -3.63
N LEU A 3 -11.04 -12.59 -2.88
CA LEU A 3 -11.80 -13.20 -1.80
C LEU A 3 -12.90 -14.16 -2.28
N SER A 4 -13.34 -14.05 -3.54
CA SER A 4 -14.41 -14.89 -4.09
C SER A 4 -13.90 -16.17 -4.76
N SER A 5 -12.60 -16.45 -4.69
CA SER A 5 -12.04 -17.70 -5.22
C SER A 5 -12.40 -18.87 -4.30
N PRO A 6 -12.85 -20.03 -4.82
CA PRO A 6 -13.26 -21.16 -3.99
C PRO A 6 -12.22 -21.59 -2.94
N GLN A 7 -10.94 -21.59 -3.31
CA GLN A 7 -9.85 -21.94 -2.39
C GLN A 7 -9.70 -20.95 -1.23
N VAL A 8 -9.90 -19.64 -1.48
CA VAL A 8 -9.83 -18.62 -0.43
C VAL A 8 -11.07 -18.70 0.45
N VAL A 9 -12.26 -18.85 -0.15
CA VAL A 9 -13.52 -19.01 0.59
C VAL A 9 -13.46 -20.20 1.53
N SER A 10 -12.89 -21.34 1.10
CA SER A 10 -12.73 -22.51 1.95
C SER A 10 -11.88 -22.20 3.18
N VAL A 11 -10.66 -21.67 2.97
CA VAL A 11 -9.74 -21.39 4.08
C VAL A 11 -10.31 -20.33 5.03
N LEU A 12 -11.02 -19.32 4.52
CA LEU A 12 -11.65 -18.31 5.37
C LEU A 12 -12.79 -18.91 6.20
N LYS A 13 -13.69 -19.71 5.61
CA LYS A 13 -14.81 -20.33 6.34
C LYS A 13 -14.35 -21.24 7.47
N ASP A 14 -13.25 -21.97 7.26
CA ASP A 14 -12.77 -22.94 8.24
C ASP A 14 -12.02 -22.29 9.41
N ASN A 15 -11.61 -21.01 9.30
CA ASN A 15 -10.67 -20.39 10.25
C ASN A 15 -11.07 -18.98 10.73
N PHE A 16 -12.00 -18.30 10.07
CA PHE A 16 -12.31 -16.88 10.33
C PHE A 16 -13.81 -16.58 10.29
N GLU A 17 -14.24 -15.71 11.19
CA GLU A 17 -15.46 -14.93 11.02
C GLU A 17 -15.15 -13.71 10.14
N CYS A 18 -15.83 -13.60 8.99
CA CYS A 18 -15.58 -12.55 8.02
C CYS A 18 -16.59 -11.41 8.15
N ALA A 19 -16.08 -10.19 8.29
CA ALA A 19 -16.89 -8.96 8.31
C ALA A 19 -16.30 -7.92 7.35
N THR A 20 -17.11 -6.91 7.01
CA THR A 20 -16.68 -5.79 6.17
C THR A 20 -17.09 -4.47 6.82
N ARG A 21 -16.31 -3.42 6.55
CA ARG A 21 -16.58 -2.05 7.01
C ARG A 21 -16.26 -1.08 5.88
N ASP A 22 -17.17 -0.14 5.62
CA ASP A 22 -16.90 0.98 4.73
C ASP A 22 -15.91 1.94 5.39
N ILE A 23 -14.85 2.28 4.64
CA ILE A 23 -13.78 3.19 5.06
C ILE A 23 -13.94 4.58 4.43
N THR A 24 -14.98 4.84 3.65
CA THR A 24 -15.27 6.16 3.07
C THR A 24 -15.30 7.23 4.17
N GLY A 25 -14.65 8.37 3.91
CA GLY A 25 -14.47 9.44 4.89
C GLY A 25 -13.30 9.24 5.85
N SER A 26 -12.74 8.02 5.94
CA SER A 26 -11.54 7.77 6.74
C SER A 26 -10.34 8.45 6.11
N GLU A 27 -9.40 8.91 6.93
CA GLU A 27 -8.29 9.75 6.48
C GLU A 27 -7.28 9.04 5.56
N TYR A 28 -7.31 7.71 5.58
CA TYR A 28 -6.49 6.78 4.80
C TYR A 28 -7.21 6.21 3.57
N SER A 29 -8.49 6.56 3.40
CA SER A 29 -9.29 6.13 2.25
C SER A 29 -8.93 6.92 1.00
N GLY A 30 -8.78 6.19 -0.10
CA GLY A 30 -8.44 6.72 -1.40
C GLY A 30 -9.66 7.19 -2.18
N VAL A 31 -9.45 7.35 -3.50
CA VAL A 31 -10.53 7.51 -4.47
C VAL A 31 -10.39 6.42 -5.51
N SER A 32 -11.50 5.81 -5.91
CA SER A 32 -11.50 4.83 -6.99
C SER A 32 -12.57 5.10 -8.03
N GLY A 33 -12.40 4.48 -9.20
CA GLY A 33 -13.52 4.28 -10.12
C GLY A 33 -14.63 3.50 -9.43
N LYS A 34 -15.89 3.80 -9.79
CA LYS A 34 -17.02 2.96 -9.38
C LYS A 34 -17.02 1.71 -10.26
N HIS A 35 -17.12 0.54 -9.62
CA HIS A 35 -17.28 -0.74 -10.31
C HIS A 35 -18.65 -1.31 -10.00
N GLU A 36 -19.34 -1.79 -11.03
CA GLU A 36 -20.56 -2.56 -10.85
C GLU A 36 -20.23 -3.97 -10.34
N VAL A 37 -21.18 -4.64 -9.68
CA VAL A 37 -21.00 -6.03 -9.19
C VAL A 37 -20.69 -6.99 -10.36
N THR A 38 -21.22 -6.68 -11.55
CA THR A 38 -20.98 -7.39 -12.81
C THR A 38 -19.81 -6.82 -13.63
N GLY A 39 -19.08 -5.84 -13.07
CA GLY A 39 -17.97 -5.15 -13.73
C GLY A 39 -16.83 -6.09 -14.11
N LYS A 40 -16.02 -5.66 -15.08
CA LYS A 40 -14.91 -6.49 -15.59
C LYS A 40 -13.75 -6.45 -14.62
N ALA A 41 -13.60 -7.49 -13.79
CA ALA A 41 -12.44 -7.63 -12.92
C ALA A 41 -11.17 -7.93 -13.74
N VAL A 42 -10.25 -6.98 -13.83
CA VAL A 42 -8.97 -7.18 -14.53
C VAL A 42 -7.92 -7.75 -13.57
N ARG A 43 -7.02 -8.59 -14.08
CA ARG A 43 -5.86 -9.04 -13.31
C ARG A 43 -5.05 -7.83 -12.85
N THR A 44 -4.72 -7.81 -11.56
CA THR A 44 -3.91 -6.77 -10.95
C THR A 44 -2.82 -7.40 -10.09
N THR A 45 -1.97 -6.57 -9.51
CA THR A 45 -0.85 -6.99 -8.67
C THR A 45 -1.27 -7.01 -7.21
N ASN A 46 -0.60 -7.83 -6.40
CA ASN A 46 -0.75 -7.79 -4.94
C ASN A 46 -0.44 -6.37 -4.44
N GLY A 47 -1.20 -5.89 -3.46
CA GLY A 47 -1.07 -4.53 -2.95
C GLY A 47 -1.75 -3.44 -3.80
N ALA A 48 -2.33 -3.76 -4.95
CA ALA A 48 -2.94 -2.72 -5.80
C ALA A 48 -4.17 -2.09 -5.14
N GLY A 49 -4.22 -0.75 -5.11
CA GLY A 49 -5.28 0.02 -4.46
C GLY A 49 -5.20 -0.01 -2.92
N PRO A 50 -4.02 0.29 -2.32
CA PRO A 50 -3.82 0.09 -0.88
C PRO A 50 -4.68 0.99 0.00
N HIS A 51 -5.17 2.10 -0.55
CA HIS A 51 -6.06 3.05 0.12
C HIS A 51 -7.55 2.70 -0.01
N ASN A 52 -7.91 1.70 -0.82
CA ASN A 52 -9.33 1.37 -1.08
C ASN A 52 -9.78 0.11 -0.34
N ILE A 53 -8.85 -0.79 -0.05
CA ILE A 53 -9.11 -2.05 0.65
C ILE A 53 -7.97 -2.29 1.65
N GLN A 54 -8.31 -2.63 2.89
CA GLN A 54 -7.37 -3.16 3.87
C GLN A 54 -7.98 -4.41 4.49
N MET A 55 -7.36 -5.57 4.25
CA MET A 55 -7.79 -6.83 4.82
C MET A 55 -7.02 -7.08 6.11
N PHE A 56 -7.72 -7.14 7.23
CA PHE A 56 -7.14 -7.44 8.54
C PHE A 56 -7.46 -8.87 8.93
N MET A 57 -6.45 -9.59 9.42
CA MET A 57 -6.61 -10.85 10.15
C MET A 57 -6.37 -10.54 11.62
N LEU A 58 -7.40 -10.73 12.44
CA LEU A 58 -7.40 -10.39 13.86
C LEU A 58 -7.47 -11.67 14.71
N ALA A 59 -6.85 -11.62 15.89
CA ALA A 59 -7.18 -12.55 16.96
C ALA A 59 -8.56 -12.23 17.54
N SER A 60 -9.13 -13.14 18.32
CA SER A 60 -10.48 -13.00 18.91
C SER A 60 -10.62 -11.80 19.85
N ASP A 61 -9.52 -11.29 20.39
CA ASP A 61 -9.48 -10.10 21.24
C ASP A 61 -9.28 -8.77 20.46
N GLY A 62 -9.26 -8.82 19.13
CA GLY A 62 -9.05 -7.66 18.27
C GLY A 62 -7.58 -7.27 18.07
N THR A 63 -6.64 -8.11 18.51
CA THR A 63 -5.21 -7.95 18.21
C THR A 63 -4.95 -8.18 16.72
N VAL A 64 -4.22 -7.27 16.08
CA VAL A 64 -3.82 -7.41 14.68
C VAL A 64 -2.74 -8.48 14.55
N LEU A 65 -3.06 -9.54 13.83
CA LEU A 65 -2.11 -10.58 13.45
C LEU A 65 -1.46 -10.24 12.11
N HIS A 66 -2.25 -9.83 11.13
CA HIS A 66 -1.77 -9.48 9.80
C HIS A 66 -2.66 -8.42 9.14
N CYS A 67 -2.08 -7.65 8.21
CA CYS A 67 -2.79 -6.67 7.42
C CYS A 67 -2.29 -6.70 5.96
N LEU A 68 -3.21 -6.89 5.03
CA LEU A 68 -2.95 -6.91 3.59
C LEU A 68 -3.71 -5.75 2.92
N PRO A 69 -3.04 -4.65 2.57
CA PRO A 69 -3.66 -3.57 1.83
C PRO A 69 -3.81 -3.95 0.35
N GLY A 70 -4.87 -3.46 -0.28
CA GLY A 70 -5.15 -3.65 -1.70
C GLY A 70 -5.55 -5.07 -2.09
N TYR A 71 -5.55 -5.33 -3.40
CA TYR A 71 -5.84 -6.65 -3.96
C TYR A 71 -4.76 -7.67 -3.60
N TRP A 72 -5.15 -8.93 -3.43
CA TRP A 72 -4.23 -10.07 -3.31
C TRP A 72 -4.66 -11.23 -4.21
N ALA A 73 -3.72 -11.84 -4.94
CA ALA A 73 -4.00 -12.99 -5.78
C ALA A 73 -4.43 -14.18 -4.91
N PRO A 74 -5.46 -14.96 -5.31
CA PRO A 74 -5.97 -16.06 -4.49
C PRO A 74 -4.93 -17.08 -4.03
N ALA A 75 -3.94 -17.38 -4.87
CA ALA A 75 -2.89 -18.33 -4.53
C ALA A 75 -1.95 -17.79 -3.44
N ASP A 76 -1.68 -16.48 -3.45
CA ASP A 76 -0.82 -15.84 -2.45
C ASP A 76 -1.58 -15.60 -1.14
N LEU A 77 -2.85 -15.19 -1.23
CA LEU A 77 -3.69 -14.90 -0.07
C LEU A 77 -3.85 -16.11 0.86
N VAL A 78 -3.93 -17.33 0.32
CA VAL A 78 -3.99 -18.55 1.15
C VAL A 78 -2.76 -18.67 2.06
N HIS A 79 -1.56 -18.39 1.52
CA HIS A 79 -0.33 -18.42 2.30
C HIS A 79 -0.28 -17.32 3.36
N GLU A 80 -0.82 -16.14 3.06
CA GLU A 80 -0.94 -15.06 4.05
C GLU A 80 -1.91 -15.42 5.20
N VAL A 81 -2.99 -16.13 4.89
CA VAL A 81 -3.91 -16.65 5.90
C VAL A 81 -3.23 -17.71 6.78
N ASP A 82 -2.41 -18.58 6.20
CA ASP A 82 -1.61 -19.55 6.96
C ASP A 82 -0.58 -18.87 7.87
N LEU A 83 0.03 -17.76 7.44
CA LEU A 83 0.88 -16.94 8.30
C LEU A 83 0.08 -16.39 9.49
N ALA A 84 -1.11 -15.82 9.26
CA ALA A 84 -1.95 -15.28 10.32
C ALA A 84 -2.30 -16.36 11.38
N LYS A 85 -2.55 -17.61 10.95
CA LYS A 85 -2.75 -18.75 11.86
C LYS A 85 -1.53 -19.03 12.73
N LYS A 86 -0.33 -19.05 12.14
CA LYS A 86 0.92 -19.23 12.89
C LYS A 86 1.13 -18.10 13.91
N LEU A 87 0.85 -16.86 13.52
CA LEU A 87 0.92 -15.70 14.40
C LEU A 87 -0.10 -15.79 15.54
N ASN A 88 -1.29 -16.33 15.30
CA ASN A 88 -2.28 -16.58 16.36
C ASN A 88 -1.77 -17.62 17.38
N THR A 89 -1.10 -18.68 16.92
CA THR A 89 -0.47 -19.65 17.82
C THR A 89 0.59 -18.98 18.69
N VAL A 90 1.40 -18.08 18.12
CA VAL A 90 2.36 -17.28 18.91
C VAL A 90 1.62 -16.38 19.91
N TRP A 91 0.56 -15.68 19.48
CA TRP A 91 -0.20 -14.77 20.32
C TRP A 91 -0.82 -15.47 21.55
N THR A 92 -1.40 -16.64 21.33
CA THR A 92 -2.09 -17.43 22.36
C THR A 92 -1.17 -18.32 23.20
N SER A 93 0.11 -18.41 22.86
CA SER A 93 1.10 -19.17 23.62
C SER A 93 1.37 -18.58 25.02
N ASN A 94 2.01 -19.38 25.86
CA ASN A 94 2.52 -18.99 27.18
C ASN A 94 3.85 -18.21 27.14
N MET A 95 4.34 -17.85 25.95
CA MET A 95 5.54 -17.04 25.79
C MET A 95 5.39 -15.67 26.45
N SER A 96 6.50 -15.09 26.91
CA SER A 96 6.51 -13.69 27.33
C SER A 96 6.21 -12.77 26.15
N TYR A 97 5.73 -11.56 26.42
CA TYR A 97 5.41 -10.60 25.36
C TYR A 97 6.63 -10.29 24.47
N ASP A 98 7.83 -10.18 25.04
CA ASP A 98 9.06 -9.97 24.26
C ASP A 98 9.44 -11.16 23.39
N GLN A 99 9.19 -12.39 23.84
CA GLN A 99 9.35 -13.58 23.00
C GLN A 99 8.36 -13.55 21.83
N LYS A 100 7.08 -13.24 22.11
CA LYS A 100 6.04 -13.11 21.08
C LYS A 100 6.43 -12.05 20.04
N ARG A 101 6.94 -10.89 20.45
CA ARG A 101 7.42 -9.83 19.55
C ARG A 101 8.55 -10.30 18.64
N ARG A 102 9.52 -11.05 19.19
CA ARG A 102 10.63 -11.61 18.39
C ARG A 102 10.13 -12.64 17.38
N GLU A 103 9.20 -13.50 17.77
CA GLU A 103 8.58 -14.47 16.86
C GLU A 103 7.74 -13.80 15.79
N PHE A 104 6.98 -12.75 16.14
CA PHE A 104 6.22 -11.95 15.18
C PHE A 104 7.14 -11.37 14.09
N TYR A 105 8.22 -10.70 14.51
CA TYR A 105 9.22 -10.15 13.60
C TYR A 105 9.84 -11.23 12.72
N ARG A 106 10.27 -12.34 13.32
CA ARG A 106 10.91 -13.46 12.62
C ARG A 106 9.98 -14.09 11.60
N LEU A 107 8.72 -14.36 11.96
CA LEU A 107 7.74 -15.02 11.09
C LEU A 107 7.38 -14.15 9.89
N HIS A 108 7.14 -12.84 10.06
CA HIS A 108 6.87 -11.95 8.94
C HIS A 108 8.03 -11.90 7.94
N LEU A 109 9.26 -11.69 8.43
CA LEU A 109 10.41 -11.61 7.53
C LEU A 109 10.73 -12.95 6.88
N ALA A 110 10.73 -14.05 7.63
CA ALA A 110 10.98 -15.37 7.08
C ALA A 110 9.95 -15.74 6.00
N HIS A 111 8.67 -15.43 6.23
CA HIS A 111 7.61 -15.65 5.24
C HIS A 111 7.83 -14.81 3.98
N ALA A 112 8.11 -13.52 4.11
CA ALA A 112 8.38 -12.63 2.98
C ALA A 112 9.58 -13.09 2.13
N TYR A 113 10.69 -13.47 2.78
CA TYR A 113 11.89 -13.94 2.07
C TYR A 113 11.68 -15.30 1.41
N ALA A 114 10.79 -16.14 1.95
CA ALA A 114 10.42 -17.42 1.38
C ALA A 114 9.41 -17.33 0.22
N HIS A 115 8.89 -16.14 -0.11
CA HIS A 115 7.98 -15.98 -1.24
C HIS A 115 8.61 -16.43 -2.56
N SER A 116 7.82 -17.19 -3.31
CA SER A 116 8.19 -17.65 -4.65
C SER A 116 8.41 -16.47 -5.60
N ASP A 117 9.19 -16.69 -6.66
CA ASP A 117 9.36 -15.68 -7.71
C ASP A 117 8.03 -15.32 -8.38
N ALA A 118 7.09 -16.27 -8.45
CA ALA A 118 5.75 -16.02 -8.97
C ALA A 118 4.96 -15.05 -8.07
N THR A 119 5.06 -15.20 -6.75
CA THR A 119 4.46 -14.28 -5.77
C THR A 119 5.11 -12.91 -5.85
N LYS A 120 6.44 -12.84 -5.90
CA LYS A 120 7.20 -11.59 -6.07
C LYS A 120 6.83 -10.86 -7.37
N MET A 121 6.68 -11.60 -8.47
CA MET A 121 6.24 -11.06 -9.75
C MET A 121 4.82 -10.48 -9.68
N ARG A 122 3.89 -11.20 -9.04
CA ARG A 122 2.52 -10.70 -8.78
C ARG A 122 2.50 -9.53 -7.81
N SER A 123 3.54 -9.34 -7.00
CA SER A 123 3.67 -8.27 -6.01
C SER A 123 4.51 -7.10 -6.49
N LYS A 124 4.83 -7.04 -7.79
CA LYS A 124 5.50 -5.86 -8.35
C LYS A 124 4.61 -4.63 -8.18
N MET A 125 5.13 -3.58 -7.55
CA MET A 125 4.44 -2.30 -7.45
C MET A 125 4.09 -1.75 -8.85
N GLN A 126 2.88 -1.19 -9.00
CA GLN A 126 2.42 -0.73 -10.31
C GLN A 126 3.18 0.50 -10.76
N GLY A 127 3.40 0.64 -12.08
CA GLY A 127 4.25 1.70 -12.62
C GLY A 127 3.78 3.12 -12.28
N PHE A 128 2.45 3.34 -12.17
CA PHE A 128 1.93 4.65 -11.75
C PHE A 128 2.18 4.94 -10.27
N ASP A 129 2.22 3.90 -9.42
CA ASP A 129 2.54 4.03 -7.99
C ASP A 129 4.05 4.27 -7.82
N GLN A 130 4.90 3.51 -8.52
CA GLN A 130 6.34 3.74 -8.59
C GLN A 130 6.66 5.18 -9.02
N LYS A 131 5.97 5.67 -10.06
CA LYS A 131 6.15 7.04 -10.55
C LYS A 131 5.67 8.08 -9.53
N TYR A 132 4.59 7.80 -8.82
CA TYR A 132 4.11 8.67 -7.74
C TYR A 132 5.13 8.75 -6.60
N GLU A 133 5.65 7.61 -6.15
CA GLU A 133 6.69 7.52 -5.12
C GLU A 133 7.97 8.26 -5.54
N ALA A 134 8.49 7.99 -6.74
CA ALA A 134 9.68 8.68 -7.24
C ALA A 134 9.47 10.20 -7.36
N LYS A 135 8.27 10.64 -7.74
CA LYS A 135 7.99 12.08 -7.91
C LYS A 135 7.89 12.83 -6.58
N HIS A 136 7.33 12.22 -5.54
CA HIS A 136 7.00 12.92 -4.29
C HIS A 136 7.87 12.53 -3.10
N ARG A 137 8.51 11.35 -3.15
CA ARG A 137 9.18 10.71 -2.01
C ARG A 137 10.48 9.99 -2.40
N LEU A 138 11.18 10.45 -3.45
CA LEU A 138 12.35 9.77 -4.02
C LEU A 138 13.39 9.31 -2.98
N SER A 139 13.67 10.17 -1.99
CA SER A 139 14.70 9.94 -0.98
C SER A 139 14.16 9.48 0.38
N THR A 140 12.83 9.42 0.55
CA THR A 140 12.19 9.19 1.85
C THR A 140 11.23 8.01 1.87
N SER A 141 10.81 7.50 0.70
CA SER A 141 9.91 6.36 0.60
C SER A 141 10.64 5.07 1.01
N ASP A 142 10.05 4.30 1.92
CA ASP A 142 10.50 2.96 2.29
C ASP A 142 10.25 1.91 1.20
N THR A 143 9.51 2.29 0.14
CA THR A 143 9.23 1.47 -1.04
C THR A 143 10.35 1.50 -2.07
N ILE A 144 11.25 2.50 -2.00
CA ILE A 144 12.35 2.71 -2.95
C ILE A 144 13.60 2.04 -2.40
N LEU A 145 14.16 1.09 -3.15
CA LEU A 145 15.42 0.41 -2.83
C LEU A 145 16.62 1.24 -3.26
N ASN A 146 16.54 1.85 -4.45
CA ASN A 146 17.63 2.61 -5.02
C ASN A 146 17.07 3.91 -5.64
N PRO A 147 17.26 5.07 -4.99
CA PRO A 147 16.78 6.35 -5.50
C PRO A 147 17.31 6.71 -6.88
N THR A 148 18.57 6.36 -7.21
CA THR A 148 19.18 6.63 -8.52
C THR A 148 18.49 5.84 -9.63
N LEU A 149 18.21 4.55 -9.39
CA LEU A 149 17.46 3.73 -10.36
C LEU A 149 15.99 4.15 -10.43
N ALA A 150 15.37 4.50 -9.29
CA ALA A 150 13.99 4.93 -9.23
C ALA A 150 13.75 6.25 -9.99
N ALA A 151 14.70 7.18 -9.97
CA ALA A 151 14.61 8.46 -10.67
C ALA A 151 14.39 8.29 -12.20
N GLN A 152 14.86 7.20 -12.79
CA GLN A 152 14.74 6.93 -14.23
C GLN A 152 13.27 6.81 -14.70
N ILE A 153 12.33 6.47 -13.82
CA ILE A 153 10.89 6.43 -14.16
C ILE A 153 10.28 7.83 -14.41
N LEU A 154 10.99 8.88 -14.00
CA LEU A 154 10.55 10.27 -14.17
C LEU A 154 10.84 10.79 -15.59
N GLU A 155 11.79 10.16 -16.30
CA GLU A 155 12.12 10.50 -17.68
C GLU A 155 10.93 10.23 -18.63
N PRO A 156 10.80 10.99 -19.74
CA PRO A 156 9.80 10.73 -20.76
C PRO A 156 9.89 9.29 -21.28
N GLY A 157 8.80 8.51 -21.11
CA GLY A 157 8.77 7.09 -21.49
C GLY A 157 9.57 6.16 -20.56
N GLY A 158 10.17 6.69 -19.49
CA GLY A 158 10.99 5.95 -18.54
C GLY A 158 10.22 4.84 -17.81
N LYS A 159 10.91 3.73 -17.55
CA LYS A 159 10.44 2.63 -16.70
C LYS A 159 11.46 2.43 -15.59
N ALA A 160 10.97 2.11 -14.39
CA ALA A 160 11.88 1.75 -13.30
C ALA A 160 12.62 0.44 -13.63
N PRO A 161 13.96 0.42 -13.57
CA PRO A 161 14.73 -0.81 -13.69
C PRO A 161 14.42 -1.81 -12.56
N PRO A 162 14.70 -3.12 -12.75
CA PRO A 162 14.72 -4.08 -11.66
C PRO A 162 15.60 -3.58 -10.50
N GLY A 163 15.15 -3.81 -9.26
CA GLY A 163 15.88 -3.36 -8.06
C GLY A 163 15.72 -1.88 -7.69
N ALA A 164 14.95 -1.09 -8.45
CA ALA A 164 14.62 0.29 -8.07
C ALA A 164 13.63 0.37 -6.89
N PHE A 165 12.66 -0.54 -6.85
CA PHE A 165 11.56 -0.57 -5.87
C PHE A 165 11.45 -1.94 -5.22
N LYS A 166 11.00 -1.97 -3.96
CA LYS A 166 10.55 -3.18 -3.29
C LYS A 166 9.26 -3.70 -3.92
N THR A 167 9.03 -5.00 -3.80
CA THR A 167 7.71 -5.59 -4.07
C THR A 167 6.77 -5.31 -2.89
N THR A 168 5.47 -5.26 -3.16
CA THR A 168 4.43 -4.88 -2.17
C THR A 168 4.31 -5.90 -1.04
N ASP A 169 4.58 -7.18 -1.31
CA ASP A 169 4.67 -8.23 -0.29
C ASP A 169 5.81 -7.95 0.70
N LEU A 170 7.00 -7.58 0.21
CA LEU A 170 8.10 -7.25 1.10
C LEU A 170 7.79 -6.00 1.94
N ILE A 171 7.24 -4.95 1.31
CA ILE A 171 6.86 -3.70 1.99
C ILE A 171 5.92 -3.98 3.16
N MET A 172 4.85 -4.76 2.93
CA MET A 172 3.86 -5.03 3.96
C MET A 172 4.44 -5.86 5.10
N HIS A 173 5.25 -6.90 4.83
CA HIS A 173 5.81 -7.73 5.89
C HIS A 173 6.85 -6.98 6.72
N GLU A 174 7.69 -6.15 6.11
CA GLU A 174 8.61 -5.27 6.84
C GLU A 174 7.85 -4.28 7.73
N ARG A 175 6.76 -3.70 7.21
CA ARG A 175 5.90 -2.80 7.99
C ARG A 175 5.19 -3.52 9.13
N MET A 176 4.70 -4.75 8.92
CA MET A 176 4.11 -5.55 10.00
C MET A 176 5.14 -5.92 11.05
N ALA A 177 6.35 -6.34 10.64
CA ALA A 177 7.38 -6.84 11.55
C ALA A 177 7.74 -5.83 12.67
N VAL A 178 7.57 -4.53 12.42
CA VAL A 178 7.80 -3.45 13.39
C VAL A 178 6.54 -3.00 14.16
N ARG A 179 5.40 -3.68 13.98
CA ARG A 179 4.08 -3.44 14.60
C ARG A 179 3.53 -4.72 15.27
N PRO A 180 4.28 -5.37 16.17
CA PRO A 180 3.88 -6.67 16.70
C PRO A 180 2.67 -6.57 17.62
N PHE A 181 1.62 -7.34 17.29
CA PHE A 181 0.44 -7.57 18.15
C PHE A 181 -0.19 -6.28 18.71
N LEU A 182 -0.37 -5.27 17.86
CA LEU A 182 -1.11 -4.07 18.24
C LEU A 182 -2.63 -4.37 18.26
N PRO A 183 -3.38 -3.85 19.24
CA PRO A 183 -4.83 -3.79 19.14
C PRO A 183 -5.26 -3.03 17.88
N TYR A 184 -6.35 -3.44 17.23
CA TYR A 184 -6.83 -2.82 15.98
C TYR A 184 -7.03 -1.30 16.09
N ASN A 185 -7.54 -0.81 17.23
CA ASN A 185 -7.76 0.62 17.46
C ASN A 185 -6.46 1.44 17.65
N GLN A 186 -5.32 0.78 17.84
CA GLN A 186 -3.99 1.41 17.93
C GLN A 186 -3.17 1.22 16.65
N PHE A 187 -3.68 0.45 15.69
CA PHE A 187 -2.99 0.21 14.43
C PHE A 187 -3.13 1.43 13.51
N ASP A 188 -2.00 2.08 13.20
CA ASP A 188 -1.96 3.21 12.28
C ASP A 188 -2.14 2.74 10.82
N VAL A 189 -3.40 2.58 10.40
CA VAL A 189 -3.79 2.16 9.05
C VAL A 189 -3.28 3.14 8.00
N ALA A 190 -3.27 4.43 8.32
CA ALA A 190 -2.85 5.49 7.40
C ALA A 190 -1.38 5.33 7.04
N ALA A 191 -0.49 5.29 8.03
CA ALA A 191 0.93 5.10 7.77
C ALA A 191 1.24 3.70 7.19
N TYR A 192 0.49 2.67 7.60
CA TYR A 192 0.73 1.30 7.14
C TYR A 192 0.38 1.10 5.66
N SER A 193 -0.73 1.68 5.20
CA SER A 193 -1.21 1.54 3.81
C SER A 193 -0.66 2.61 2.87
N ASP A 194 0.07 3.61 3.38
CA ASP A 194 0.58 4.72 2.57
C ASP A 194 1.73 4.28 1.65
N TYR A 195 1.36 3.93 0.43
CA TYR A 195 2.24 3.85 -0.72
C TYR A 195 1.43 4.02 -2.00
N GLY A 196 2.11 4.44 -3.06
CA GLY A 196 1.48 4.73 -4.33
C GLY A 196 0.59 5.96 -4.27
N ARG A 197 -0.24 6.13 -5.29
CA ARG A 197 -1.10 7.31 -5.41
C ARG A 197 -2.46 7.07 -4.71
N PRO A 198 -3.06 8.11 -4.09
CA PRO A 198 -4.38 7.99 -3.48
C PRO A 198 -5.54 7.74 -4.47
N LEU A 199 -5.38 8.10 -5.75
CA LEU A 199 -6.38 7.84 -6.79
C LEU A 199 -6.05 6.52 -7.51
N TYR A 200 -6.93 5.54 -7.40
CA TYR A 200 -6.79 4.27 -8.10
C TYR A 200 -7.95 4.06 -9.07
N ASP A 201 -7.69 4.23 -10.36
CA ASP A 201 -8.62 3.90 -11.41
C ASP A 201 -7.86 3.29 -12.59
N LYS A 202 -8.34 2.15 -13.06
CA LYS A 202 -7.82 1.42 -14.22
C LYS A 202 -8.74 1.52 -15.43
N ASN A 203 -9.86 2.23 -15.29
CA ASN A 203 -10.88 2.48 -16.32
C ASN A 203 -11.34 1.17 -16.99
N GLU A 204 -11.51 0.12 -16.19
CA GLU A 204 -11.72 -1.26 -16.67
C GLU A 204 -13.05 -1.42 -17.39
N ASP A 205 -14.09 -0.74 -16.88
CA ASP A 205 -15.42 -0.71 -17.47
C ASP A 205 -15.50 0.18 -18.72
N TYR A 206 -14.46 0.96 -19.00
CA TYR A 206 -14.33 1.81 -20.20
C TYR A 206 -13.36 1.22 -21.22
N ARG A 207 -13.04 -0.08 -21.11
CA ARG A 207 -12.25 -0.77 -22.12
C ARG A 207 -13.10 -1.18 -23.31
N THR A 208 -12.64 -0.82 -24.50
CA THR A 208 -13.20 -1.24 -25.79
C THR A 208 -13.01 -2.75 -25.99
N ALA A 209 -13.65 -3.31 -27.03
CA ALA A 209 -13.46 -4.72 -27.40
C ALA A 209 -11.99 -5.06 -27.76
N SER A 210 -11.20 -4.09 -28.23
CA SER A 210 -9.76 -4.24 -28.49
C SER A 210 -8.90 -4.19 -27.21
N GLY A 211 -9.52 -3.92 -26.05
CA GLY A 211 -8.84 -3.83 -24.75
C GLY A 211 -8.23 -2.45 -24.47
N GLU A 212 -8.34 -1.49 -25.38
CA GLU A 212 -7.92 -0.10 -25.16
C GLU A 212 -8.91 0.65 -24.28
N VAL A 213 -8.45 1.64 -23.53
CA VAL A 213 -9.32 2.47 -22.70
C VAL A 213 -9.88 3.62 -23.53
N ASP A 214 -11.20 3.74 -23.60
CA ASP A 214 -11.87 4.96 -24.08
C ASP A 214 -11.60 6.09 -23.08
N LYS A 215 -10.68 6.98 -23.46
CA LYS A 215 -10.21 8.07 -22.58
C LYS A 215 -11.28 9.14 -22.36
N ASP A 216 -12.15 9.36 -23.33
CA ASP A 216 -13.17 10.40 -23.25
C ASP A 216 -14.30 9.94 -22.32
N ALA A 217 -14.75 8.69 -22.47
CA ALA A 217 -15.72 8.10 -21.55
C ALA A 217 -15.16 7.99 -20.12
N ALA A 218 -13.92 7.51 -19.97
CA ALA A 218 -13.26 7.36 -18.67
C ALA A 218 -13.07 8.68 -17.91
N LYS A 219 -12.92 9.80 -18.62
CA LYS A 219 -12.74 11.13 -18.00
C LYS A 219 -13.96 11.54 -17.16
N HIS A 220 -15.14 11.11 -17.56
CA HIS A 220 -16.41 11.44 -16.92
C HIS A 220 -16.94 10.31 -16.02
N ALA A 221 -16.13 9.27 -15.79
CA ALA A 221 -16.51 8.14 -14.96
C ALA A 221 -16.85 8.57 -13.52
N PRO A 222 -17.91 8.00 -12.92
CA PRO A 222 -18.21 8.22 -11.52
C PRO A 222 -17.10 7.65 -10.64
N ARG A 223 -16.80 8.35 -9.56
CA ARG A 223 -15.78 7.98 -8.57
C ARG A 223 -16.39 7.83 -7.19
N ILE A 224 -15.80 6.96 -6.38
CA ILE A 224 -16.18 6.71 -4.99
C ILE A 224 -15.00 6.95 -4.04
N GLY A 225 -15.27 6.98 -2.73
CA GLY A 225 -14.28 7.28 -1.70
C GLY A 225 -14.17 8.79 -1.41
N ASN A 226 -12.97 9.25 -1.07
CA ASN A 226 -12.71 10.62 -0.60
C ASN A 226 -12.63 11.68 -1.72
N VAL A 227 -13.61 11.67 -2.64
CA VAL A 227 -13.60 12.47 -3.88
C VAL A 227 -13.47 13.97 -3.61
N ASP A 228 -14.27 14.51 -2.68
CA ASP A 228 -14.29 15.95 -2.41
C ASP A 228 -13.05 16.42 -1.65
N ALA A 229 -12.55 15.63 -0.70
CA ALA A 229 -11.29 15.89 -0.03
C ALA A 229 -10.11 15.96 -1.04
N MET A 230 -10.10 15.05 -2.03
CA MET A 230 -9.10 15.06 -3.10
C MET A 230 -9.22 16.29 -4.01
N LYS A 231 -10.43 16.71 -4.39
CA LYS A 231 -10.67 17.94 -5.17
C LYS A 231 -10.16 19.17 -4.43
N GLN A 232 -10.47 19.30 -3.14
CA GLN A 232 -10.03 20.41 -2.31
C GLN A 232 -8.50 20.44 -2.17
N ALA A 233 -7.85 19.29 -1.99
CA ALA A 233 -6.40 19.19 -1.95
C ALA A 233 -5.75 19.66 -3.26
N LYS A 234 -6.33 19.28 -4.42
CA LYS A 234 -5.87 19.73 -5.73
C LYS A 234 -6.02 21.24 -5.91
N MET A 235 -7.13 21.84 -5.45
CA MET A 235 -7.35 23.29 -5.51
C MET A 235 -6.34 24.05 -4.63
N LYS A 236 -6.06 23.56 -3.42
CA LYS A 236 -5.08 24.18 -2.51
C LYS A 236 -3.63 24.04 -2.99
N GLY A 237 -3.30 22.98 -3.72
CA GLY A 237 -1.98 22.77 -4.33
C GLY A 237 -1.78 23.40 -5.71
N GLY A 238 -2.87 23.81 -6.38
CA GLY A 238 -2.88 24.36 -7.75
C GLY A 238 -2.86 25.89 -7.84
N GLY A 239 -2.77 26.60 -6.72
CA GLY A 239 -2.76 28.07 -6.64
C GLY A 239 -1.44 28.76 -7.05
N VAL A 240 -0.61 28.13 -7.88
CA VAL A 240 0.49 28.81 -8.57
C VAL A 240 0.22 28.70 -10.07
N SER A 241 -0.63 29.60 -10.54
CA SER A 241 -0.86 29.84 -11.96
C SER A 241 0.34 30.55 -12.57
N ASN A 242 0.71 30.10 -13.77
CA ASN A 242 1.64 30.76 -14.70
C ASN A 242 1.55 32.29 -14.67
N ALA A 243 2.66 32.94 -14.30
CA ALA A 243 3.03 34.24 -14.83
C ALA A 243 4.46 34.11 -15.35
N SER A 244 4.59 34.03 -16.67
CA SER A 244 5.80 34.31 -17.41
C SER A 244 6.22 35.76 -17.12
N GLY A 245 7.38 35.93 -16.49
CA GLY A 245 7.97 37.23 -16.21
C GLY A 245 9.40 37.06 -15.73
N SER A 246 10.34 37.32 -16.63
CA SER A 246 11.77 37.44 -16.41
C SER A 246 12.12 38.23 -15.13
N GLY A 247 12.96 37.65 -14.27
CA GLY A 247 13.52 38.33 -13.12
C GLY A 247 14.54 37.47 -12.39
N SER A 248 15.81 37.74 -12.67
CA SER A 248 16.98 37.28 -11.92
C SER A 248 16.83 37.57 -10.42
N GLY A 249 16.98 36.54 -9.58
CA GLY A 249 17.00 36.71 -8.13
C GLY A 249 17.47 35.45 -7.41
N SER A 250 18.72 35.46 -6.99
CA SER A 250 19.33 34.52 -6.05
C SER A 250 18.54 34.45 -4.73
N GLY A 251 18.14 33.26 -4.31
CA GLY A 251 17.47 33.06 -3.01
C GLY A 251 17.29 31.58 -2.66
N SER A 252 17.79 31.21 -1.49
CA SER A 252 17.87 29.86 -0.90
C SER A 252 16.62 28.98 -1.06
N GLY A 253 16.75 27.87 -1.80
CA GLY A 253 15.72 26.84 -1.94
C GLY A 253 15.86 25.73 -0.90
N SER A 254 15.40 25.97 0.32
CA SER A 254 15.19 24.91 1.33
C SER A 254 14.00 25.28 2.20
N SER A 255 12.91 24.50 2.14
CA SER A 255 11.91 24.29 3.23
C SER A 255 10.45 24.02 2.80
N ARG A 256 10.02 24.16 1.53
CA ARG A 256 8.57 24.25 1.24
C ARG A 256 7.75 22.96 1.03
N MET A 257 8.32 21.75 1.11
CA MET A 257 7.54 20.50 0.92
C MET A 257 7.57 19.48 2.07
N ALA A 258 8.09 19.85 3.25
CA ALA A 258 7.91 19.05 4.46
C ALA A 258 6.45 19.05 4.98
N SER A 259 5.54 19.83 4.37
CA SER A 259 4.32 20.30 5.04
C SER A 259 3.05 19.44 4.87
N TYR A 260 3.12 18.26 4.26
CA TYR A 260 1.96 17.35 4.20
C TYR A 260 1.92 16.37 5.37
N LEU A 261 3.07 15.80 5.75
CA LEU A 261 3.17 14.80 6.83
C LEU A 261 3.25 15.44 8.22
N THR A 262 3.92 16.58 8.37
CA THR A 262 4.04 17.26 9.67
C THR A 262 2.70 17.85 10.16
N ARG A 263 1.75 18.09 9.24
CA ARG A 263 0.43 18.68 9.58
C ARG A 263 -0.57 17.70 10.20
N ARG A 264 -0.27 16.40 10.26
CA ARG A 264 -1.14 15.37 10.87
C ARG A 264 -0.57 14.74 12.16
N GLY A 265 0.44 15.34 12.78
CA GLY A 265 0.94 14.88 14.10
C GLY A 265 1.68 13.53 14.07
N VAL A 266 2.07 13.05 12.90
CA VAL A 266 2.84 11.81 12.74
C VAL A 266 4.25 12.03 13.27
N ARG A 267 4.57 11.43 14.43
CA ARG A 267 5.95 11.22 14.85
C ARG A 267 6.53 10.12 13.97
N THR A 268 7.36 10.49 13.01
CA THR A 268 8.23 9.55 12.32
C THR A 268 9.03 8.79 13.38
N PHE A 269 8.89 7.47 13.44
CA PHE A 269 9.80 6.65 14.22
C PHE A 269 11.19 6.80 13.59
N THR A 270 12.02 7.63 14.22
CA THR A 270 13.42 7.84 13.85
C THR A 270 14.14 6.49 13.78
N ARG A 271 14.93 6.30 12.72
CA ARG A 271 15.85 5.16 12.51
C ARG A 271 16.43 4.65 13.83
N MET A 272 16.01 3.47 14.27
CA MET A 272 16.85 2.64 15.13
C MET A 272 17.98 2.12 14.25
N GLY A 273 19.14 2.77 14.35
CA GLY A 273 20.33 2.37 13.62
C GLY A 273 20.69 0.92 13.93
N VAL A 274 20.90 0.14 12.86
CA VAL A 274 21.55 -1.16 12.92
C VAL A 274 22.95 -0.93 13.50
N ARG A 275 23.13 -1.20 14.81
CA ARG A 275 24.46 -1.41 15.36
C ARG A 275 24.82 -2.86 15.10
N ALA A 276 25.84 -3.03 14.28
CA ALA A 276 26.42 -4.31 13.92
C ALA A 276 26.72 -5.15 15.17
N LEU A 277 26.24 -6.38 15.17
CA LEU A 277 26.82 -7.45 15.98
C LEU A 277 28.05 -7.93 15.21
N THR A 278 29.22 -7.43 15.59
CA THR A 278 30.50 -8.11 15.32
C THR A 278 30.83 -8.95 16.55
N ASN A 279 31.26 -10.19 16.28
CA ASN A 279 31.64 -11.26 17.20
C ASN A 279 32.26 -10.84 18.53
#